data_AF-A0A7J7P391-F1
#
_entry.id   AF-A0A7J7P391-F1
#
_cell.length_a   1.000
_cell.length_b   1.000
_cell.length_c   1.000
_cell.angle_alpha   90.00
_cell.angle_beta   90.00
_cell.angle_gamma   90.00
#
_symmetry.space_group_name_H-M   'P 1'
#
loop_
_entity.id
_entity.type
_entity.pdbx_description
1 polymer ?
#
loop_
_entity_poly.entity_id
_entity_poly.type
_entity_poly.pdbx_seq_one_letter_code
_entity_poly.pdbx_strand_id
1 'polypeptide(L)'
;MGRVIRAQRKGAGSIFKSHTHHRKGPARFRSLDFGERNGYLKGVITEIIHDPGRGAPLARVTFRHPFRYKHQNELFVAAEGMYTGQFLYCGKKANLMVGNVLPLRSIPEGAVVCNVEHHVGDRGTLARASGDYAIVISHNPDNGTSSFGDESSGVEIGAESGEEKMVFGIELEVHIDSQRIKLPSGAKKIVPSGCRAMIGQVAGGGRTEKPMLKAGNAYHKYRVKRNCWPKVRGVAMNPVEHPHGGGNHQHIGHASTVPRDAPPGKKVGLIAARRTGRLRGQAAAAAAKVDKA
;
A
#
# COMPACT_ATOMS: atom_id res chain seq x y z
N MET A 1 24.30 12.04 30.15
CA MET A 1 23.42 10.94 29.71
C MET A 1 22.15 11.56 29.10
N GLY A 2 21.76 11.19 27.87
CA GLY A 2 20.61 11.79 27.16
C GLY A 2 19.27 11.11 27.46
N ARG A 3 18.13 11.73 27.10
CA ARG A 3 16.79 11.12 27.17
C ARG A 3 16.44 10.40 25.85
N VAL A 4 15.50 9.45 25.95
CA VAL A 4 14.95 8.71 24.80
C VAL A 4 14.07 9.62 23.95
N ILE A 5 14.38 9.75 22.67
CA ILE A 5 13.68 10.69 21.77
C ILE A 5 12.27 10.19 21.42
N ARG A 6 11.38 11.12 21.05
CA ARG A 6 10.00 10.79 20.61
C ARG A 6 9.95 9.74 19.50
N ALA A 7 10.92 9.73 18.58
CA ALA A 7 10.96 8.76 17.48
C ALA A 7 11.12 7.32 17.99
N GLN A 8 11.99 7.10 18.98
CA GLN A 8 12.20 5.79 19.62
C GLN A 8 10.98 5.36 20.44
N ARG A 9 10.41 6.27 21.23
CA ARG A 9 9.26 5.99 22.11
C ARG A 9 8.02 5.46 21.37
N LYS A 10 7.87 5.77 20.07
CA LYS A 10 6.74 5.29 19.25
C LYS A 10 6.75 3.77 19.03
N GLY A 11 7.91 3.12 19.11
CA GLY A 11 8.03 1.66 18.93
C GLY A 11 7.59 0.84 20.13
N ALA A 12 7.60 1.42 21.34
CA ALA A 12 7.37 0.71 22.60
C ALA A 12 5.90 0.29 22.84
N GLY A 13 4.95 0.70 22.00
CA GLY A 13 3.56 0.30 22.15
C GLY A 13 2.87 0.85 23.42
N SER A 14 3.21 2.07 23.86
CA SER A 14 2.55 2.77 24.96
C SER A 14 1.45 3.71 24.43
N ILE A 15 1.46 4.98 24.82
CA ILE A 15 0.51 6.04 24.38
C ILE A 15 0.45 6.24 22.85
N PHE A 16 1.39 5.66 22.10
CA PHE A 16 1.49 5.74 20.65
C PHE A 16 0.79 4.60 19.90
N LYS A 17 0.12 3.68 20.61
CA LYS A 17 -0.76 2.68 20.02
C LYS A 17 -1.91 3.34 19.25
N SER A 18 -2.44 2.63 18.27
CA SER A 18 -3.62 3.08 17.53
C SER A 18 -4.86 3.03 18.43
N HIS A 19 -5.70 4.07 18.38
CA HIS A 19 -7.05 4.01 18.93
C HIS A 19 -7.92 3.09 18.06
N THR A 20 -8.25 1.90 18.57
CA THR A 20 -8.98 0.85 17.83
C THR A 20 -10.43 0.67 18.27
N HIS A 21 -10.84 1.26 19.40
CA HIS A 21 -12.15 1.03 20.03
C HIS A 21 -13.35 1.20 19.08
N HIS A 22 -13.35 2.23 18.23
CA HIS A 22 -14.46 2.50 17.29
C HIS A 22 -14.23 1.94 15.89
N ARG A 23 -13.15 1.18 15.65
CA ARG A 23 -12.88 0.58 14.35
C ARG A 23 -13.89 -0.51 14.06
N LYS A 24 -14.45 -0.52 12.85
CA LYS A 24 -15.47 -1.49 12.43
C LYS A 24 -14.88 -2.87 12.13
N GLY A 25 -13.60 -2.93 11.78
CA GLY A 25 -12.88 -4.17 11.55
C GLY A 25 -11.83 -4.04 10.44
N PRO A 26 -11.10 -5.14 10.17
CA PRO A 26 -10.16 -5.17 9.06
C PRO A 26 -10.92 -5.22 7.73
N ALA A 27 -10.68 -4.22 6.88
CA ALA A 27 -11.17 -4.29 5.50
C ALA A 27 -10.25 -5.23 4.70
N ARG A 28 -10.81 -6.28 4.10
CA ARG A 28 -10.08 -7.34 3.39
C ARG A 28 -11.02 -8.08 2.45
N PHE A 29 -10.49 -8.70 1.41
CA PHE A 29 -11.27 -9.66 0.62
C PHE A 29 -11.69 -10.84 1.47
N ARG A 30 -12.60 -11.68 0.96
CA ARG A 30 -12.89 -12.97 1.59
C ARG A 30 -11.67 -13.89 1.59
N SER A 31 -11.73 -14.96 2.38
CA SER A 31 -10.78 -16.07 2.24
C SER A 31 -10.88 -16.66 0.82
N LEU A 32 -9.74 -16.86 0.17
CA LEU A 32 -9.70 -17.46 -1.17
C LEU A 32 -10.13 -18.93 -1.10
N ASP A 33 -11.37 -19.21 -1.48
CA ASP A 33 -11.98 -20.54 -1.45
C ASP A 33 -12.08 -21.17 -2.85
N PHE A 34 -12.56 -22.42 -2.92
CA PHE A 34 -12.71 -23.15 -4.18
C PHE A 34 -13.65 -22.43 -5.16
N GLY A 35 -14.72 -21.81 -4.66
CA GLY A 35 -15.70 -21.14 -5.50
C GLY A 35 -15.12 -19.89 -6.17
N GLU A 36 -14.25 -19.14 -5.49
CA GLU A 36 -13.57 -17.98 -6.06
C GLU A 36 -12.45 -18.37 -7.05
N ARG A 37 -11.73 -19.48 -6.79
CA ARG A 37 -10.67 -19.99 -7.68
C ARG A 37 -11.20 -20.50 -9.02
N ASN A 38 -12.32 -21.21 -9.01
CA ASN A 38 -12.84 -21.92 -10.18
C ASN A 38 -14.12 -21.31 -10.79
N GLY A 39 -14.85 -20.51 -10.02
CA GLY A 39 -16.12 -19.91 -10.42
C GLY A 39 -16.22 -18.45 -10.00
N TYR A 40 -17.39 -18.10 -9.45
CA TYR A 40 -17.63 -16.82 -8.81
C TYR A 40 -18.57 -17.01 -7.60
N LEU A 41 -18.42 -16.16 -6.59
CA LEU A 41 -19.38 -16.02 -5.51
C LEU A 41 -20.11 -14.69 -5.64
N LYS A 42 -21.43 -14.75 -5.45
CA LYS A 42 -22.29 -13.57 -5.37
C LYS A 42 -22.40 -13.10 -3.93
N GLY A 43 -22.11 -11.83 -3.69
CA GLY A 43 -22.37 -11.12 -2.45
C GLY A 43 -23.33 -9.96 -2.69
N VAL A 44 -23.98 -9.49 -1.64
CA VAL A 44 -24.80 -8.27 -1.67
C VAL A 44 -24.19 -7.24 -0.74
N ILE A 45 -24.06 -6.00 -1.21
CA ILE A 45 -23.62 -4.88 -0.37
C ILE A 45 -24.81 -4.48 0.49
N THR A 46 -24.73 -4.78 1.78
CA THR A 46 -25.80 -4.42 2.73
C THR A 46 -25.77 -2.94 3.05
N GLU A 47 -24.58 -2.41 3.36
CA GLU A 47 -24.38 -1.02 3.77
C GLU A 47 -22.99 -0.53 3.34
N ILE A 48 -22.89 0.78 3.08
CA ILE A 48 -21.62 1.49 2.93
C ILE A 48 -21.44 2.35 4.18
N ILE A 49 -20.38 2.07 4.94
CA ILE A 49 -20.18 2.61 6.29
C ILE A 49 -18.86 3.38 6.40
N HIS A 50 -18.84 4.37 7.29
CA HIS A 50 -17.60 5.03 7.68
C HIS A 50 -16.87 4.23 8.78
N ASP A 51 -15.60 3.89 8.54
CA ASP A 51 -14.70 3.37 9.58
C ASP A 51 -13.84 4.52 10.16
N PRO A 52 -14.02 4.88 11.45
CA PRO A 52 -13.29 5.97 12.07
C PRO A 52 -11.78 5.86 11.85
N GLY A 53 -11.18 6.91 11.27
CA GLY A 53 -9.75 6.95 10.99
C GLY A 53 -9.33 6.26 9.70
N ARG A 54 -10.26 5.87 8.83
CA ARG A 54 -10.06 5.74 7.38
C ARG A 54 -10.59 6.99 6.66
N GLY A 55 -10.00 7.28 5.50
CA GLY A 55 -10.59 8.23 4.55
C GLY A 55 -11.61 7.54 3.65
N ALA A 56 -11.28 6.33 3.19
CA ALA A 56 -12.13 5.52 2.33
C ALA A 56 -13.29 4.90 3.14
N PRO A 57 -14.52 4.89 2.60
CA PRO A 57 -15.62 4.15 3.17
C PRO A 57 -15.40 2.63 3.02
N LEU A 58 -16.11 1.86 3.84
CA LEU A 58 -16.13 0.40 3.78
C LEU A 58 -17.48 -0.09 3.27
N ALA A 59 -17.47 -1.12 2.43
CA ALA A 59 -18.68 -1.83 2.03
C ALA A 59 -18.84 -3.08 2.89
N ARG A 60 -19.97 -3.23 3.58
CA ARG A 60 -20.33 -4.46 4.29
C ARG A 60 -21.01 -5.40 3.29
N VAL A 61 -20.29 -6.43 2.87
CA VAL A 61 -20.74 -7.38 1.86
C VAL A 61 -21.14 -8.68 2.54
N THR A 62 -22.38 -9.10 2.31
CA THR A 62 -22.92 -10.36 2.83
C THR A 62 -22.90 -11.42 1.75
N PHE A 63 -22.25 -12.53 2.04
CA PHE A 63 -22.18 -13.71 1.19
C PHE A 63 -22.89 -14.89 1.84
N ARG A 64 -23.35 -15.84 1.03
CA ARG A 64 -23.77 -17.15 1.53
C ARG A 64 -22.53 -18.02 1.75
N HIS A 65 -22.44 -18.70 2.89
CA HIS A 65 -21.34 -19.61 3.13
C HIS A 65 -21.44 -20.83 2.20
N PRO A 66 -20.33 -21.30 1.59
CA PRO A 66 -20.38 -22.37 0.59
C PRO A 66 -20.85 -23.71 1.18
N PHE A 67 -20.41 -24.05 2.40
CA PHE A 67 -20.66 -25.38 3.01
C PHE A 67 -21.68 -25.41 4.14
N ARG A 68 -22.17 -24.26 4.63
CA ARG A 68 -22.99 -24.19 5.84
C ARG A 68 -24.15 -23.23 5.60
N TYR A 69 -25.29 -23.48 6.24
CA TYR A 69 -26.42 -22.57 6.21
C TYR A 69 -26.16 -21.37 7.14
N LYS A 70 -25.28 -20.47 6.70
CA LYS A 70 -24.98 -19.21 7.38
C LYS A 70 -24.57 -18.13 6.40
N HIS A 71 -24.74 -16.88 6.80
CA HIS A 71 -24.22 -15.72 6.08
C HIS A 71 -22.81 -15.38 6.59
N GLN A 72 -21.93 -15.00 5.65
CA GLN A 72 -20.60 -14.47 5.93
C GLN A 72 -20.60 -12.98 5.62
N ASN A 73 -20.44 -12.16 6.66
CA ASN A 73 -20.31 -10.72 6.52
C ASN A 73 -18.83 -10.36 6.44
N GLU A 74 -18.41 -9.72 5.36
CA GLU A 74 -17.05 -9.25 5.15
C GLU A 74 -17.05 -7.74 4.94
N LEU A 75 -15.97 -7.09 5.36
CA LEU A 75 -15.77 -5.65 5.19
C LEU A 75 -14.78 -5.43 4.05
N PHE A 76 -15.26 -4.88 2.95
CA PHE A 76 -14.44 -4.55 1.78
C PHE A 76 -14.10 -3.07 1.81
N VAL A 77 -12.98 -2.69 1.18
CA VAL A 77 -12.78 -1.29 0.79
C VAL A 77 -13.80 -0.99 -0.30
N ALA A 78 -14.53 0.12 -0.18
CA ALA A 78 -15.49 0.49 -1.21
C ALA A 78 -14.78 1.11 -2.41
N ALA A 79 -15.08 0.62 -3.61
CA ALA A 79 -14.78 1.29 -4.85
C ALA A 79 -15.80 2.42 -5.10
N GLU A 80 -15.37 3.44 -5.84
CA GLU A 80 -16.25 4.52 -6.25
C GLU A 80 -17.40 3.99 -7.12
N GLY A 81 -18.61 4.51 -6.92
CA GLY A 81 -19.81 4.05 -7.62
C GLY A 81 -20.48 2.80 -7.03
N MET A 82 -19.91 2.17 -5.99
CA MET A 82 -20.62 1.11 -5.27
C MET A 82 -21.84 1.66 -4.53
N TYR A 83 -22.94 0.90 -4.50
CA TYR A 83 -24.19 1.28 -3.82
C TYR A 83 -24.79 0.14 -2.99
N THR A 84 -25.66 0.48 -2.04
CA THR A 84 -26.36 -0.49 -1.19
C THR A 84 -27.38 -1.30 -2.00
N GLY A 85 -27.41 -2.61 -1.81
CA GLY A 85 -28.21 -3.55 -2.59
C GLY A 85 -27.52 -4.05 -3.86
N GLN A 86 -26.41 -3.45 -4.27
CA GLN A 86 -25.65 -3.93 -5.43
C GLN A 86 -25.11 -5.34 -5.20
N PHE A 87 -25.15 -6.16 -6.25
CA PHE A 87 -24.49 -7.46 -6.26
C PHE A 87 -23.01 -7.35 -6.63
N LEU A 88 -22.18 -7.96 -5.80
CA LEU A 88 -20.76 -8.11 -6.00
C LEU A 88 -20.45 -9.53 -6.46
N TYR A 89 -19.59 -9.67 -7.47
CA TYR A 89 -19.11 -10.98 -7.91
C TYR A 89 -17.61 -11.09 -7.65
N CYS A 90 -17.21 -12.14 -6.93
CA CYS A 90 -15.80 -12.42 -6.61
C CYS A 90 -15.40 -13.78 -7.21
N GLY A 91 -14.41 -13.79 -8.10
CA GLY A 91 -13.80 -15.02 -8.60
C GLY A 91 -13.31 -14.96 -10.04
N LYS A 92 -12.74 -16.08 -10.51
CA LYS A 92 -12.16 -16.21 -11.86
C LYS A 92 -13.18 -15.95 -12.97
N LYS A 93 -14.44 -16.35 -12.79
CA LYS A 93 -15.52 -16.22 -13.79
C LYS A 93 -16.43 -15.02 -13.52
N ALA A 94 -16.04 -14.09 -12.64
CA ALA A 94 -16.82 -12.89 -12.40
C ALA A 94 -16.72 -11.93 -13.61
N ASN A 95 -17.77 -11.13 -13.83
CA ASN A 95 -17.77 -10.14 -14.91
C ASN A 95 -16.90 -8.92 -14.54
N LEU A 96 -16.33 -8.26 -15.54
CA LEU A 96 -15.56 -7.02 -15.39
C LEU A 96 -16.49 -5.82 -15.15
N MET A 97 -16.95 -5.66 -13.91
CA MET A 97 -17.77 -4.52 -13.47
C MET A 97 -17.16 -3.90 -12.21
N VAL A 98 -17.41 -2.61 -11.99
CA VAL A 98 -16.90 -1.87 -10.83
C VAL A 98 -17.35 -2.54 -9.52
N GLY A 99 -16.40 -2.72 -8.60
CA GLY A 99 -16.58 -3.42 -7.34
C GLY A 99 -16.31 -4.93 -7.41
N ASN A 100 -16.45 -5.57 -8.57
CA ASN A 100 -16.18 -7.01 -8.67
C ASN A 100 -14.70 -7.30 -8.41
N VAL A 101 -14.44 -8.51 -7.91
CA VAL A 101 -13.09 -8.97 -7.55
C VAL A 101 -12.71 -10.11 -8.47
N LEU A 102 -11.64 -9.90 -9.24
CA LEU A 102 -11.13 -10.86 -10.22
C LEU A 102 -9.63 -11.10 -9.98
N PRO A 103 -9.09 -12.26 -10.40
CA PRO A 103 -7.65 -12.42 -10.50
C PRO A 103 -7.09 -11.48 -11.58
N LEU A 104 -5.89 -10.93 -11.35
CA LEU A 104 -5.24 -9.96 -12.25
C LEU A 104 -5.11 -10.48 -13.69
N ARG A 105 -4.89 -11.79 -13.89
CA ARG A 105 -4.84 -12.40 -15.23
C ARG A 105 -6.10 -12.21 -16.08
N SER A 106 -7.25 -11.99 -15.45
CA SER A 106 -8.54 -11.87 -16.13
C SER A 106 -8.97 -10.41 -16.32
N ILE A 107 -8.14 -9.47 -15.86
CA ILE A 107 -8.41 -8.04 -15.94
C ILE A 107 -7.60 -7.47 -17.10
N PRO A 108 -8.19 -6.75 -18.06
CA PRO A 108 -7.46 -6.24 -19.21
C PRO A 108 -6.42 -5.19 -18.82
N GLU A 109 -5.40 -5.06 -19.66
CA GLU A 109 -4.40 -3.99 -19.57
C GLU A 109 -5.06 -2.60 -19.65
N GLY A 110 -4.48 -1.63 -18.96
CA GLY A 110 -5.04 -0.30 -18.79
C GLY A 110 -6.17 -0.20 -17.76
N ALA A 111 -6.71 -1.33 -17.27
CA ALA A 111 -7.78 -1.30 -16.29
C ALA A 111 -7.33 -0.68 -14.95
N VAL A 112 -8.25 0.09 -14.37
CA VAL A 112 -8.11 0.69 -13.05
C VAL A 112 -8.59 -0.31 -12.00
N VAL A 113 -7.73 -0.61 -11.04
CA VAL A 113 -8.01 -1.57 -9.97
C VAL A 113 -7.62 -1.03 -8.60
N CYS A 114 -8.25 -1.54 -7.55
CA CYS A 114 -7.93 -1.20 -6.16
C CYS A 114 -7.89 -2.45 -5.27
N ASN A 115 -7.35 -2.26 -4.05
CA ASN A 115 -7.19 -3.30 -3.04
C ASN A 115 -6.47 -4.56 -3.58
N VAL A 116 -5.44 -4.38 -4.40
CA VAL A 116 -4.71 -5.46 -5.08
C VAL A 116 -3.94 -6.31 -4.06
N GLU A 117 -3.93 -7.62 -4.24
CA GLU A 117 -3.10 -8.54 -3.46
C GLU A 117 -1.62 -8.44 -3.88
N HIS A 118 -0.69 -8.52 -2.93
CA HIS A 118 0.75 -8.63 -3.21
C HIS A 118 1.17 -10.08 -3.37
N HIS A 119 0.58 -10.96 -2.56
CA HIS A 119 0.66 -12.40 -2.69
C HIS A 119 -0.75 -12.98 -2.77
N VAL A 120 -0.91 -14.05 -3.55
CA VAL A 120 -2.21 -14.70 -3.76
C VAL A 120 -2.83 -15.08 -2.41
N GLY A 121 -4.01 -14.55 -2.12
CA GLY A 121 -4.74 -14.84 -0.88
C GLY A 121 -4.36 -14.00 0.33
N ASP A 122 -3.50 -12.97 0.21
CA ASP A 122 -3.20 -12.03 1.29
C ASP A 122 -4.38 -11.10 1.65
N ARG A 123 -5.50 -11.22 0.92
CA ARG A 123 -6.79 -10.55 1.13
C ARG A 123 -6.75 -9.03 0.90
N GLY A 124 -5.78 -8.54 0.13
CA GLY A 124 -5.72 -7.18 -0.40
C GLY A 124 -4.84 -6.24 0.43
N THR A 125 -3.74 -5.80 -0.18
CA THR A 125 -2.66 -5.07 0.51
C THR A 125 -2.30 -3.74 -0.14
N LEU A 126 -2.44 -3.62 -1.46
CA LEU A 126 -2.00 -2.46 -2.26
C LEU A 126 -3.18 -1.60 -2.73
N ALA A 127 -2.94 -0.30 -2.99
CA ALA A 127 -3.94 0.67 -3.48
C ALA A 127 -5.23 0.69 -2.65
N ARG A 128 -5.13 1.16 -1.40
CA ARG A 128 -6.21 1.08 -0.39
C ARG A 128 -6.60 2.41 0.24
N ALA A 129 -5.82 3.47 0.06
CA ALA A 129 -6.20 4.78 0.58
C ALA A 129 -7.32 5.37 -0.28
N SER A 130 -8.06 6.32 0.29
CA SER A 130 -9.14 7.00 -0.43
C SER A 130 -8.63 7.70 -1.68
N GLY A 131 -9.20 7.40 -2.84
CA GLY A 131 -8.78 7.93 -4.14
C GLY A 131 -7.63 7.17 -4.79
N ASP A 132 -6.98 6.23 -4.09
CA ASP A 132 -5.91 5.44 -4.69
C ASP A 132 -6.47 4.46 -5.73
N TYR A 133 -5.65 4.19 -6.74
CA TYR A 133 -5.83 3.06 -7.64
C TYR A 133 -4.47 2.56 -8.15
N ALA A 134 -4.48 1.36 -8.70
CA ALA A 134 -3.40 0.80 -9.47
C ALA A 134 -3.87 0.60 -10.91
N ILE A 135 -2.92 0.62 -11.84
CA ILE A 135 -3.19 0.37 -13.26
C ILE A 135 -2.55 -0.96 -13.64
N VAL A 136 -3.32 -1.83 -14.26
CA VAL A 136 -2.80 -3.05 -14.88
C VAL A 136 -2.00 -2.65 -16.13
N ILE A 137 -0.68 -2.88 -16.14
CA ILE A 137 0.17 -2.43 -17.25
C ILE A 137 0.26 -3.49 -18.33
N SER A 138 0.74 -4.68 -17.97
CA SER A 138 1.04 -5.73 -18.92
C SER A 138 0.88 -7.11 -18.30
N HIS A 139 0.24 -8.01 -19.03
CA HIS A 139 0.31 -9.43 -18.77
C HIS A 139 1.60 -9.97 -19.37
N ASN A 140 2.38 -10.73 -18.62
CA ASN A 140 3.45 -11.52 -19.20
C ASN A 140 2.94 -12.96 -19.32
N PRO A 141 2.32 -13.35 -20.45
CA PRO A 141 2.07 -14.75 -20.75
C PRO A 141 3.42 -15.37 -21.13
N ASP A 142 3.86 -16.36 -20.35
CA ASP A 142 5.03 -17.23 -20.55
C ASP A 142 5.74 -17.11 -21.92
N ASN A 143 6.62 -16.11 -22.06
CA ASN A 143 7.74 -16.18 -22.98
C ASN A 143 8.98 -16.18 -22.10
N GLY A 144 9.79 -17.25 -22.17
CA GLY A 144 10.98 -17.54 -21.35
C GLY A 144 12.12 -16.52 -21.43
N THR A 145 11.80 -15.24 -21.22
CA THR A 145 12.73 -14.14 -21.08
C THR A 145 12.29 -13.39 -19.83
N SER A 146 12.75 -13.85 -18.66
CA SER A 146 12.83 -13.00 -17.48
C SER A 146 13.85 -11.89 -17.78
N SER A 147 13.45 -10.89 -18.58
CA SER A 147 14.19 -9.65 -18.70
C SER A 147 14.05 -8.91 -17.38
N PHE A 148 14.96 -9.22 -16.45
CA PHE A 148 15.34 -8.32 -15.38
C PHE A 148 15.93 -7.07 -16.04
N GLY A 149 15.06 -6.19 -16.52
CA GLY A 149 15.41 -4.84 -16.93
C GLY A 149 15.69 -4.00 -15.68
N ASP A 150 16.80 -4.29 -15.02
CA ASP A 150 17.52 -3.32 -14.18
C ASP A 150 18.69 -2.82 -15.05
N GLU A 151 18.44 -1.75 -15.81
CA GLU A 151 19.54 -0.95 -16.35
C GLU A 151 20.20 -0.23 -15.16
N SER A 152 21.20 -0.86 -14.53
CA SER A 152 22.37 -0.22 -13.90
C SER A 152 23.17 -1.16 -12.98
N SER A 153 23.95 -2.07 -13.56
CA SER A 153 25.27 -2.45 -13.03
C SER A 153 25.94 -3.44 -13.98
N GLY A 154 26.81 -2.94 -14.86
CA GLY A 154 27.74 -3.79 -15.58
C GLY A 154 28.81 -4.31 -14.61
N VAL A 155 28.86 -5.62 -14.46
CA VAL A 155 30.07 -6.34 -14.04
C VAL A 155 30.20 -7.50 -15.03
N GLU A 156 31.07 -7.33 -16.03
CA GLU A 156 31.52 -8.43 -16.88
C GLU A 156 32.39 -9.36 -16.03
N ILE A 157 32.00 -10.62 -15.94
CA ILE A 157 32.88 -11.70 -15.47
C ILE A 157 33.07 -12.62 -16.68
N GLY A 158 34.26 -12.58 -17.27
CA GLY A 158 34.66 -13.49 -18.32
C GLY A 158 34.70 -14.92 -17.80
N ALA A 159 34.18 -15.86 -18.58
CA ALA A 159 34.27 -17.28 -18.31
C ALA A 159 35.13 -17.94 -19.40
N GLU A 160 36.31 -18.38 -18.98
CA GLU A 160 37.11 -19.37 -19.68
C GLU A 160 36.42 -20.74 -19.70
N SER A 161 36.85 -21.54 -20.65
CA SER A 161 36.45 -22.88 -21.05
C SER A 161 36.38 -23.95 -19.94
N GLY A 162 35.44 -24.88 -20.11
CA GLY A 162 35.63 -26.30 -19.78
C GLY A 162 34.94 -26.80 -18.51
N GLU A 163 33.84 -27.53 -18.68
CA GLU A 163 33.63 -28.90 -18.17
C GLU A 163 32.13 -29.23 -18.11
N GLU A 164 31.77 -30.28 -18.85
CA GLU A 164 30.43 -30.87 -18.86
C GLU A 164 30.01 -31.33 -17.46
N LYS A 165 28.86 -30.86 -16.98
CA LYS A 165 28.12 -31.55 -15.92
C LYS A 165 26.72 -31.85 -16.40
N MET A 166 26.55 -33.12 -16.76
CA MET A 166 25.28 -33.83 -16.84
C MET A 166 24.61 -33.74 -15.46
N VAL A 167 23.62 -32.86 -15.30
CA VAL A 167 22.74 -32.85 -14.14
C VAL A 167 21.36 -33.28 -14.63
N PHE A 168 20.98 -34.51 -14.30
CA PHE A 168 19.58 -34.94 -14.24
C PHE A 168 18.89 -34.12 -13.15
N GLY A 169 18.51 -32.89 -13.50
CA GLY A 169 17.68 -32.01 -12.70
C GLY A 169 16.31 -31.95 -13.33
N ILE A 170 15.31 -32.51 -12.66
CA ILE A 170 13.92 -32.16 -12.94
C ILE A 170 13.78 -30.70 -12.51
N GLU A 171 14.08 -29.76 -13.41
CA GLU A 171 13.63 -28.38 -13.24
C GLU A 171 12.12 -28.40 -13.31
N LEU A 172 11.49 -28.52 -12.14
CA LEU A 172 10.10 -28.16 -11.98
C LEU A 172 10.07 -26.63 -12.07
N GLU A 173 10.14 -26.15 -13.30
CA GLU A 173 10.03 -24.74 -13.65
C GLU A 173 8.62 -24.32 -13.29
N VAL A 174 8.42 -23.91 -12.02
CA VAL A 174 7.18 -23.31 -11.56
C VAL A 174 7.09 -21.95 -12.25
N HIS A 175 6.60 -21.98 -13.48
CA HIS A 175 6.26 -20.81 -14.26
C HIS A 175 5.19 -20.04 -13.49
N ILE A 176 5.59 -18.91 -12.90
CA ILE A 176 4.65 -18.02 -12.23
C ILE A 176 4.28 -16.95 -13.25
N ASP A 177 3.15 -17.16 -13.94
CA ASP A 177 2.44 -16.10 -14.66
C ASP A 177 2.48 -14.82 -13.82
N SER A 178 3.05 -13.75 -14.35
CA SER A 178 3.28 -12.52 -13.60
C SER A 178 2.67 -11.30 -14.27
N GLN A 179 2.13 -10.41 -13.45
CA GLN A 179 1.48 -9.19 -13.86
C GLN A 179 2.32 -7.99 -13.46
N ARG A 180 2.50 -7.05 -14.39
CA ARG A 180 3.04 -5.74 -14.06
C ARG A 180 1.90 -4.77 -13.76
N ILE A 181 1.93 -4.18 -12.56
CA ILE A 181 0.99 -3.14 -12.14
C ILE A 181 1.73 -1.84 -11.84
N LYS A 182 1.06 -0.70 -12.08
CA LYS A 182 1.51 0.62 -11.62
C LYS A 182 0.82 0.93 -10.31
N LEU A 183 1.57 1.22 -9.26
CA LEU A 183 1.06 1.61 -7.94
C LEU A 183 0.70 3.11 -7.90
N PRO A 184 -0.09 3.56 -6.90
CA PRO A 184 -0.37 4.99 -6.69
C PRO A 184 0.90 5.84 -6.54
N SER A 185 2.01 5.26 -6.06
CA SER A 185 3.30 5.95 -5.97
C SER A 185 4.01 6.11 -7.33
N GLY A 186 3.39 5.69 -8.43
CA GLY A 186 3.99 5.63 -9.77
C GLY A 186 4.96 4.46 -9.97
N ALA A 187 5.35 3.75 -8.91
CA ALA A 187 6.26 2.62 -8.99
C ALA A 187 5.59 1.46 -9.73
N LYS A 188 6.34 0.84 -10.64
CA LYS A 188 5.91 -0.39 -11.32
C LYS A 188 6.29 -1.58 -10.45
N LYS A 189 5.37 -2.51 -10.28
CA LYS A 189 5.59 -3.72 -9.46
C LYS A 189 5.11 -4.95 -10.21
N ILE A 190 5.87 -6.04 -10.07
CA ILE A 190 5.49 -7.36 -10.59
C ILE A 190 4.81 -8.13 -9.47
N VAL A 191 3.66 -8.73 -9.77
CA VAL A 191 2.78 -9.45 -8.84
C VAL A 191 2.30 -10.73 -9.53
N PRO A 192 2.14 -11.87 -8.82
CA PRO A 192 1.59 -13.08 -9.44
C PRO A 192 0.22 -12.85 -10.08
N SER A 193 -0.03 -13.41 -11.26
CA SER A 193 -1.25 -13.20 -12.05
C SER A 193 -2.53 -13.70 -11.35
N GLY A 194 -2.37 -14.67 -10.44
CA GLY A 194 -3.43 -15.21 -9.59
C GLY A 194 -3.86 -14.27 -8.45
N CYS A 195 -3.15 -13.18 -8.20
CA CYS A 195 -3.50 -12.21 -7.17
C CYS A 195 -4.83 -11.54 -7.51
N ARG A 196 -5.68 -11.33 -6.50
CA ARG A 196 -6.97 -10.69 -6.68
C ARG A 196 -6.85 -9.17 -6.68
N ALA A 197 -7.73 -8.53 -7.44
CA ALA A 197 -7.91 -7.09 -7.43
C ALA A 197 -9.40 -6.75 -7.59
N MET A 198 -9.81 -5.63 -7.01
CA MET A 198 -11.15 -5.08 -7.18
C MET A 198 -11.14 -4.10 -8.35
N ILE A 199 -12.12 -4.18 -9.25
CA ILE A 199 -12.25 -3.23 -10.36
C ILE A 199 -12.70 -1.86 -9.84
N GLY A 200 -12.01 -0.80 -10.25
CA GLY A 200 -12.32 0.59 -9.93
C GLY A 200 -11.31 1.26 -8.98
N GLN A 201 -11.53 2.56 -8.76
CA GLN A 201 -10.77 3.37 -7.81
C GLN A 201 -11.37 3.29 -6.41
N VAL A 202 -10.56 3.45 -5.35
CA VAL A 202 -11.07 3.51 -3.98
C VAL A 202 -11.91 4.77 -3.76
N ALA A 203 -13.11 4.61 -3.21
CA ALA A 203 -14.03 5.71 -2.94
C ALA A 203 -13.47 6.75 -1.94
N GLY A 204 -14.01 7.97 -2.02
CA GLY A 204 -13.68 9.08 -1.11
C GLY A 204 -12.43 9.86 -1.51
N GLY A 205 -12.06 9.84 -2.80
CA GLY A 205 -11.01 10.66 -3.38
C GLY A 205 -11.23 12.17 -3.19
N GLY A 206 -10.22 12.98 -3.47
CA GLY A 206 -10.29 14.45 -3.38
C GLY A 206 -10.31 15.03 -1.97
N ARG A 207 -10.38 14.20 -0.91
CA ARG A 207 -10.36 14.66 0.48
C ARG A 207 -9.12 15.48 0.84
N THR A 208 -7.98 15.21 0.20
CA THR A 208 -6.69 15.87 0.43
C THR A 208 -6.62 17.28 -0.14
N GLU A 209 -7.42 17.58 -1.17
CA GLU A 209 -7.43 18.88 -1.85
C GLU A 209 -7.92 20.01 -0.95
N LYS A 210 -8.87 19.69 -0.06
CA LYS A 210 -9.39 20.68 0.89
C LYS A 210 -8.38 20.99 1.99
N PRO A 211 -7.95 22.25 2.16
CA PRO A 211 -7.05 22.62 3.24
C PRO A 211 -7.73 22.47 4.61
N MET A 212 -6.95 22.09 5.64
CA MET A 212 -7.48 21.82 6.98
C MET A 212 -7.93 23.07 7.74
N LEU A 213 -7.32 24.23 7.44
CA LEU A 213 -7.52 25.56 8.04
C LEU A 213 -7.29 25.63 9.57
N LYS A 214 -8.15 24.95 10.36
CA LYS A 214 -8.14 25.00 11.83
C LYS A 214 -7.31 23.87 12.46
N ALA A 215 -6.57 24.18 13.53
CA ALA A 215 -5.87 23.18 14.35
C ALA A 215 -6.84 22.16 14.99
N GLY A 216 -8.04 22.60 15.40
CA GLY A 216 -9.09 21.71 15.94
C GLY A 216 -9.52 20.61 14.96
N ASN A 217 -9.55 20.91 13.65
CA ASN A 217 -9.84 19.90 12.62
C ASN A 217 -8.73 18.83 12.58
N ALA A 218 -7.47 19.24 12.72
CA ALA A 218 -6.34 18.31 12.81
C ALA A 218 -6.39 17.48 14.09
N TYR A 219 -6.74 18.09 15.23
CA TYR A 219 -6.95 17.39 16.50
C TYR A 219 -7.96 16.24 16.34
N HIS A 220 -9.17 16.51 15.84
CA HIS A 220 -10.18 15.45 15.64
C HIS A 220 -9.76 14.40 14.61
N LYS A 221 -9.03 14.78 13.55
CA LYS A 221 -8.47 13.85 12.56
C LYS A 221 -7.48 12.86 13.17
N TYR A 222 -6.61 13.33 14.07
CA TYR A 222 -5.60 12.48 14.71
C TYR A 222 -6.12 11.77 15.97
N ARG A 223 -7.17 12.28 16.62
CA ARG A 223 -7.86 11.64 17.76
C ARG A 223 -8.35 10.23 17.43
N VAL A 224 -8.84 10.01 16.21
CA VAL A 224 -9.32 8.69 15.73
C VAL A 224 -8.21 7.81 15.11
N LYS A 225 -6.97 8.29 15.11
CA LYS A 225 -5.76 7.55 14.70
C LYS A 225 -4.83 7.45 15.92
N ARG A 226 -3.61 6.95 15.78
CA ARG A 226 -2.65 6.98 16.90
C ARG A 226 -2.33 8.41 17.34
N ASN A 227 -1.92 8.60 18.59
CA ASN A 227 -1.41 9.87 19.09
C ASN A 227 -0.14 10.30 18.34
N CYS A 228 -0.26 11.24 17.39
CA CYS A 228 0.88 11.76 16.63
C CYS A 228 0.80 13.26 16.31
N TRP A 229 -0.11 13.95 17.00
CA TRP A 229 -0.36 15.38 16.90
C TRP A 229 -0.65 15.94 18.30
N PRO A 230 -0.12 17.11 18.69
CA PRO A 230 0.73 18.02 17.92
C PRO A 230 2.17 17.52 17.75
N LYS A 231 2.91 18.10 16.79
CA LYS A 231 4.33 17.77 16.54
C LYS A 231 5.23 18.94 16.93
N VAL A 232 5.83 18.87 18.11
CA VAL A 232 6.91 19.80 18.52
C VAL A 232 8.13 19.58 17.61
N ARG A 233 8.73 20.69 17.14
CA ARG A 233 9.96 20.72 16.33
C ARG A 233 11.15 20.34 17.21
N GLY A 234 12.11 19.57 16.68
CA GLY A 234 13.29 19.14 17.46
C GLY A 234 14.16 20.29 17.96
N VAL A 235 14.24 21.38 17.19
CA VAL A 235 15.00 22.60 17.55
C VAL A 235 14.38 23.40 18.71
N ALA A 236 13.10 23.18 19.00
CA ALA A 236 12.42 23.82 20.12
C ALA A 236 12.60 23.03 21.44
N MET A 237 13.32 21.91 21.40
CA MET A 237 13.56 21.05 22.56
C MET A 237 14.94 21.31 23.15
N ASN A 238 15.16 20.85 24.38
CA ASN A 238 16.48 20.87 25.02
C ASN A 238 17.42 19.81 24.38
N PRO A 239 18.75 19.98 24.47
CA PRO A 239 19.72 19.01 23.92
C PRO A 239 19.51 17.58 24.43
N VAL A 240 19.02 17.46 25.67
CA VAL A 240 18.75 16.17 26.30
C VAL A 240 17.62 15.41 25.62
N GLU A 241 16.68 16.08 24.95
CA GLU A 241 15.45 15.47 24.39
C GLU A 241 15.52 15.20 22.88
N HIS A 242 16.37 15.92 22.16
CA HIS A 242 16.48 15.80 20.72
C HIS A 242 17.86 16.26 20.21
N PRO A 243 18.47 15.57 19.22
CA PRO A 243 19.79 15.95 18.69
C PRO A 243 19.88 17.37 18.13
N HIS A 244 18.79 17.88 17.56
CA HIS A 244 18.70 19.25 17.06
C HIS A 244 18.38 20.31 18.13
N GLY A 245 18.21 19.90 19.40
CA GLY A 245 17.75 20.77 20.47
C GLY A 245 18.89 21.51 21.17
N GLY A 246 18.57 22.66 21.76
CA GLY A 246 19.48 23.49 22.54
C GLY A 246 20.08 24.70 21.83
N GLY A 247 21.13 25.24 22.45
CA GLY A 247 21.77 26.50 22.04
C GLY A 247 20.97 27.75 22.45
N ASN A 248 21.62 28.91 22.34
CA ASN A 248 20.99 30.21 22.60
C ASN A 248 20.10 30.68 21.43
N HIS A 249 20.37 30.18 20.23
CA HIS A 249 19.59 30.44 19.02
C HIS A 249 19.00 29.14 18.49
N GLN A 250 17.76 29.17 17.96
CA GLN A 250 17.14 27.99 17.38
C GLN A 250 17.74 27.63 16.02
N HIS A 251 18.72 26.73 16.02
CA HIS A 251 19.35 26.18 14.82
C HIS A 251 19.74 24.71 15.05
N ILE A 252 20.00 23.95 13.99
CA ILE A 252 20.37 22.53 14.12
C ILE A 252 21.83 22.35 14.58
N GLY A 253 22.72 23.28 14.22
CA GLY A 253 24.15 23.24 14.58
C GLY A 253 25.00 22.23 13.81
N HIS A 254 24.38 21.24 13.15
CA HIS A 254 25.05 20.24 12.33
C HIS A 254 24.23 19.88 11.07
N ALA A 255 24.81 19.09 10.16
CA ALA A 255 24.10 18.61 8.98
C ALA A 255 22.85 17.80 9.38
N SER A 256 21.71 18.10 8.74
CA SER A 256 20.43 17.42 9.02
C SER A 256 20.23 16.15 8.19
N THR A 257 21.16 15.83 7.30
CA THR A 257 21.22 14.58 6.53
C THR A 257 21.93 13.51 7.34
N VAL A 258 21.27 12.39 7.59
CA VAL A 258 21.78 11.33 8.47
C VAL A 258 21.86 10.01 7.71
N PRO A 259 22.93 9.20 7.88
CA PRO A 259 23.08 7.97 7.12
C PRO A 259 22.09 6.89 7.58
N ARG A 260 21.89 5.89 6.72
CA ARG A 260 20.84 4.85 6.90
C ARG A 260 21.07 3.96 8.12
N ASP A 261 22.33 3.71 8.43
CA ASP A 261 22.87 2.89 9.50
C ASP A 261 22.96 3.62 10.85
N ALA A 262 22.66 4.93 10.90
CA ALA A 262 22.70 5.70 12.14
C ALA A 262 21.88 5.02 13.27
N PRO A 263 22.34 5.07 14.52
CA PRO A 263 21.62 4.45 15.63
C PRO A 263 20.27 5.14 15.89
N PRO A 264 19.27 4.46 16.51
CA PRO A 264 17.91 4.98 16.65
C PRO A 264 17.78 6.35 17.32
N GLY A 265 18.71 6.73 18.20
CA GLY A 265 18.74 8.05 18.84
C GLY A 265 19.35 9.17 17.99
N LYS A 266 20.18 8.82 16.99
CA LYS A 266 20.81 9.77 16.04
C LYS A 266 20.06 9.87 14.71
N LYS A 267 19.18 8.90 14.39
CA LYS A 267 18.41 8.83 13.14
C LYS A 267 17.25 9.84 13.10
N VAL A 268 17.58 11.13 13.07
CA VAL A 268 16.66 12.27 13.02
C VAL A 268 17.01 13.20 11.84
N GLY A 269 16.05 13.99 11.36
CA GLY A 269 16.25 14.84 10.18
C GLY A 269 15.91 14.13 8.87
N LEU A 270 16.70 14.38 7.83
CA LEU A 270 16.54 13.82 6.49
C LEU A 270 17.35 12.50 6.37
N ILE A 271 16.68 11.39 6.64
CA ILE A 271 17.31 10.06 6.72
C ILE A 271 17.65 9.56 5.31
N ALA A 272 18.93 9.25 5.06
CA ALA A 272 19.46 8.72 3.81
C ALA A 272 18.99 9.52 2.58
N ALA A 273 18.87 10.84 2.72
CA ALA A 273 18.42 11.71 1.66
C ALA A 273 19.45 11.75 0.52
N ARG A 274 19.05 11.26 -0.66
CA ARG A 274 19.86 11.33 -1.89
C ARG A 274 19.94 12.75 -2.46
N ARG A 275 18.94 13.57 -2.16
CA ARG A 275 18.82 14.97 -2.61
C ARG A 275 18.13 15.78 -1.52
N THR A 276 18.54 17.03 -1.35
CA THR A 276 17.90 18.02 -0.49
C THR A 276 17.41 19.24 -1.29
N GLY A 277 16.67 20.13 -0.65
CA GLY A 277 16.13 21.34 -1.28
C GLY A 277 14.79 21.13 -1.99
N ARG A 278 14.24 22.21 -2.56
CA ARG A 278 12.96 22.19 -3.27
C ARG A 278 13.14 21.55 -4.65
N LEU A 279 12.32 20.54 -4.96
CA LEU A 279 12.26 19.97 -6.31
C LEU A 279 11.82 21.05 -7.30
N ARG A 280 12.57 21.22 -8.39
CA ARG A 280 12.32 22.17 -9.49
C ARG A 280 12.50 21.49 -10.84
N GLY A 281 11.92 22.09 -11.89
CA GLY A 281 12.04 21.61 -13.26
C GLY A 281 11.42 20.21 -13.46
N GLN A 282 12.07 19.40 -14.29
CA GLN A 282 11.61 18.05 -14.64
C GLN A 282 11.39 17.14 -13.43
N ALA A 283 12.20 17.29 -12.37
CA ALA A 283 12.05 16.50 -11.14
C ALA A 283 10.76 16.83 -10.37
N ALA A 284 10.32 18.10 -10.40
CA ALA A 284 9.02 18.49 -9.84
C ALA A 284 7.86 17.99 -10.70
N ALA A 285 8.02 18.03 -12.04
CA ALA A 285 7.02 17.53 -12.98
C ALA A 285 6.83 16.01 -12.86
N ALA A 286 7.92 15.25 -12.68
CA ALA A 286 7.87 13.80 -12.46
C ALA A 286 7.16 13.44 -11.15
N ALA A 287 7.41 14.18 -10.06
CA ALA A 287 6.72 14.00 -8.79
C ALA A 287 5.23 14.37 -8.88
N ALA A 288 4.88 15.48 -9.55
CA ALA A 288 3.49 15.90 -9.72
C ALA A 288 2.65 14.92 -10.59
N LYS A 289 3.28 14.22 -11.53
CA LYS A 289 2.63 13.14 -12.30
C LYS A 289 2.29 11.91 -11.45
N VAL A 290 2.96 11.72 -10.31
CA VAL A 290 2.66 10.65 -9.35
C VAL A 290 1.45 11.02 -8.48
N ASP A 291 1.29 12.30 -8.12
CA ASP A 291 0.20 12.75 -7.25
C ASP A 291 -1.15 12.94 -7.99
N LYS A 292 -1.13 13.05 -9.34
CA LYS A 292 -2.33 13.22 -10.19
C LYS A 292 -2.76 11.98 -10.96
N ALA A 293 -1.93 10.94 -11.00
CA ALA A 293 -2.25 9.65 -11.58
C ALA A 293 -2.61 8.72 -10.43
#